data_AF-Q112B8-F1
#
_entry.id   AF-Q112B8-F1
#
_cell.length_a   1.000
_cell.length_b   1.000
_cell.length_c   1.000
_cell.angle_alpha   90.00
_cell.angle_beta   90.00
_cell.angle_gamma   90.00
#
_symmetry.space_group_name_H-M   'P 1'
#
loop_
_entity.id
_entity.type
_entity.pdbx_description
1 polymer ?
#
loop_
_entity_poly.entity_id
_entity_poly.type
_entity_poly.pdbx_seq_one_letter_code
_entity_poly.pdbx_strand_id
1 'polypeptide(L)'
;MSNNTIDISYHKLRHFLVGANWSIGAVNERRLQVMWQCRQTKPSCSFVVIIDDSGHRKSGNLTAGVGQQYIGETGKTDNDIVVVITHLDDGVKSLPLDIALYQKANSLPIGKKDRE
;
A
#
# COMPACT_ATOMS: atom_id res chain seq x y z
N MET A 1 -9.80 13.43 24.09
CA MET A 1 -9.37 12.12 24.62
C MET A 1 -10.22 11.07 23.91
N SER A 2 -9.67 10.32 22.96
CA SER A 2 -10.45 9.38 22.14
C SER A 2 -10.79 8.11 22.95
N ASN A 3 -12.06 7.93 23.29
CA ASN A 3 -12.59 6.79 24.05
C ASN A 3 -12.68 5.47 23.25
N ASN A 4 -11.93 5.32 22.16
CA ASN A 4 -11.99 4.13 21.29
C ASN A 4 -10.80 3.20 21.50
N THR A 5 -10.53 2.83 22.75
CA THR A 5 -9.60 1.73 23.02
C THR A 5 -10.35 0.43 22.75
N ILE A 6 -10.25 -0.09 21.54
CA ILE A 6 -10.75 -1.44 21.24
C ILE A 6 -9.85 -2.40 22.02
N ASP A 7 -10.39 -3.09 23.02
CA ASP A 7 -9.70 -4.19 23.70
C ASP A 7 -9.57 -5.37 22.73
N ILE A 8 -8.54 -5.30 21.87
CA ILE A 8 -8.24 -6.32 20.88
C ILE A 8 -7.28 -7.31 21.53
N SER A 9 -7.78 -8.50 21.86
CA SER A 9 -6.89 -9.59 22.26
C SER A 9 -5.92 -9.91 21.12
N TYR A 10 -4.65 -10.22 21.46
CA TYR A 10 -3.60 -10.56 20.51
C TYR A 10 -4.07 -11.55 19.44
N HIS A 11 -4.82 -12.59 19.85
CA HIS A 11 -5.35 -13.60 18.96
C HIS A 11 -6.35 -13.05 17.93
N LYS A 12 -7.20 -12.09 18.31
CA LYS A 12 -8.15 -11.46 17.39
C LYS A 12 -7.43 -10.63 16.32
N LEU A 13 -6.45 -9.82 16.72
CA LEU A 13 -5.65 -9.03 15.78
C LEU A 13 -4.86 -9.94 14.83
N ARG A 14 -4.21 -10.97 15.37
CA ARG A 14 -3.43 -11.92 14.56
C ARG A 14 -4.32 -12.67 13.56
N HIS A 15 -5.49 -13.12 13.99
CA HIS A 15 -6.45 -13.76 13.08
C HIS A 15 -6.90 -12.78 12.00
N PHE A 16 -7.24 -11.54 12.35
CA PHE A 16 -7.63 -10.52 11.37
C PHE A 16 -6.53 -10.26 10.33
N LEU A 17 -5.27 -10.13 10.75
CA LEU A 17 -4.16 -9.81 9.85
C LEU A 17 -3.72 -10.97 8.95
N VAL A 18 -3.87 -12.22 9.40
CA VAL A 18 -3.26 -13.39 8.72
C VAL A 18 -4.27 -14.42 8.23
N GLY A 19 -5.36 -14.64 8.97
CA GLY A 19 -6.29 -15.75 8.73
C GLY A 19 -7.69 -15.34 8.28
N ALA A 20 -8.09 -14.08 8.48
CA ALA A 20 -9.40 -13.60 8.07
C ALA A 20 -9.47 -13.40 6.56
N ASN A 21 -10.58 -13.81 5.94
CA ASN A 21 -10.79 -13.75 4.50
C ASN A 21 -11.37 -12.39 4.05
N TRP A 22 -10.62 -11.30 4.24
CA TRP A 22 -10.98 -10.00 3.69
C TRP A 22 -10.22 -9.73 2.40
N SER A 23 -10.88 -9.06 1.46
CA SER A 23 -10.27 -8.64 0.19
C SER A 23 -9.66 -7.25 0.32
N ILE A 24 -8.39 -7.12 -0.06
CA ILE A 24 -7.69 -5.83 -0.09
C ILE A 24 -8.43 -4.81 -0.97
N GLY A 25 -8.92 -5.23 -2.13
CA GLY A 25 -9.68 -4.38 -3.06
C GLY A 25 -10.99 -3.89 -2.43
N ALA A 26 -11.75 -4.79 -1.80
CA ALA A 26 -13.01 -4.42 -1.15
C ALA A 26 -12.80 -3.46 0.04
N VAL A 27 -11.73 -3.65 0.81
CA VAL A 27 -11.37 -2.74 1.91
C VAL A 27 -10.94 -1.38 1.37
N ASN A 28 -10.12 -1.34 0.30
CA ASN A 28 -9.71 -0.08 -0.31
C ASN A 28 -10.90 0.67 -0.91
N GLU A 29 -11.79 -0.01 -1.62
CA GLU A 29 -13.01 0.59 -2.15
C GLU A 29 -13.88 1.18 -1.04
N ARG A 30 -14.08 0.42 0.06
CA ARG A 30 -14.83 0.92 1.21
C ARG A 30 -14.15 2.16 1.84
N ARG A 31 -12.82 2.16 1.93
CA ARG A 31 -12.05 3.31 2.42
C ARG A 31 -12.26 4.54 1.53
N LEU A 32 -12.22 4.38 0.20
CA LEU A 32 -12.48 5.46 -0.76
C LEU A 32 -13.92 6.00 -0.67
N GLN A 33 -14.90 5.13 -0.47
CA GLN A 33 -16.29 5.56 -0.23
C GLN A 33 -16.42 6.41 1.03
N VAL A 34 -15.82 5.98 2.14
CA VAL A 34 -15.82 6.74 3.41
C VAL A 34 -15.09 8.07 3.23
N MET A 35 -13.98 8.07 2.51
CA MET A 35 -13.23 9.27 2.14
C MET A 35 -14.12 10.27 1.36
N TRP A 36 -14.95 9.78 0.44
CA TRP A 36 -15.92 10.63 -0.29
C TRP A 36 -17.08 11.17 0.52
N GLN A 37 -17.46 10.49 1.60
CA GLN A 37 -18.56 10.91 2.46
C GLN A 37 -18.13 11.88 3.57
N CYS A 38 -16.85 11.89 3.94
CA CYS A 38 -16.35 12.72 5.02
C CYS A 38 -15.78 14.04 4.52
N ARG A 39 -16.30 15.18 4.99
CA ARG A 39 -15.84 16.52 4.59
C ARG A 39 -14.33 16.75 4.79
N GLN A 40 -13.75 16.15 5.83
CA GLN A 40 -12.32 16.33 6.14
C GLN A 40 -11.41 15.59 5.15
N THR A 41 -11.89 14.52 4.54
CA THR A 41 -11.10 13.66 3.65
C THR A 41 -11.67 13.61 2.25
N LYS A 42 -12.73 14.36 1.94
CA LYS A 42 -13.27 14.49 0.58
C LYS A 42 -12.37 15.45 -0.23
N PRO A 43 -11.63 14.97 -1.25
CA PRO A 43 -10.98 15.82 -2.23
C PRO A 43 -11.89 16.87 -2.86
N SER A 44 -11.28 17.99 -3.24
CA SER A 44 -11.92 19.00 -4.09
C SER A 44 -12.11 18.50 -5.54
N CYS A 45 -12.87 19.24 -6.34
CA CYS A 45 -13.09 18.90 -7.76
C CYS A 45 -11.84 19.07 -8.64
N SER A 46 -10.84 19.82 -8.16
CA SER A 46 -9.55 20.00 -8.83
C SER A 46 -8.45 19.33 -8.00
N PHE A 47 -7.85 18.30 -8.56
CA PHE A 47 -6.75 17.59 -7.92
C PHE A 47 -5.77 17.07 -8.96
N VAL A 48 -4.56 16.77 -8.49
CA VAL A 48 -3.55 16.03 -9.25
C VAL A 48 -3.46 14.62 -8.71
N VAL A 49 -3.10 13.69 -9.59
CA VAL A 49 -2.77 12.32 -9.22
C VAL A 49 -1.26 12.18 -9.30
N ILE A 50 -0.66 11.72 -8.21
CA ILE A 50 0.77 11.47 -8.06
C ILE A 50 0.94 9.96 -8.02
N ILE A 51 1.84 9.45 -8.84
CA ILE A 51 2.24 8.05 -8.84
C ILE A 51 3.73 8.04 -8.50
N ASP A 52 4.06 7.41 -7.39
CA ASP A 52 5.43 7.33 -6.89
C ASP A 52 5.68 5.94 -6.31
N ASP A 53 6.95 5.52 -6.33
CA ASP A 53 7.37 4.27 -5.75
C ASP A 53 8.10 4.49 -4.42
N SER A 54 7.88 3.57 -3.48
CA SER A 54 8.54 3.60 -2.17
C SER A 54 9.14 2.24 -1.88
N GLY A 55 10.46 2.22 -1.72
CA GLY A 55 11.24 1.06 -1.31
C GLY A 55 11.32 0.96 0.22
N HIS A 56 11.13 -0.23 0.76
CA HIS A 56 11.37 -0.52 2.17
C HIS A 56 12.33 -1.70 2.31
N ARG A 57 13.52 -1.45 2.87
CA ARG A 57 14.54 -2.48 3.09
C ARG A 57 14.00 -3.65 3.90
N LYS A 58 14.37 -4.88 3.52
CA LYS A 58 14.00 -6.12 4.22
C LYS A 58 15.24 -6.99 4.45
N SER A 59 15.38 -7.48 5.66
CA SER A 59 16.48 -8.39 6.03
C SER A 59 16.22 -9.86 5.70
N GLY A 60 15.00 -10.24 5.31
CA GLY A 60 14.60 -11.61 5.01
C GLY A 60 13.99 -11.80 3.62
N ASN A 61 13.59 -13.03 3.29
CA ASN A 61 13.10 -13.43 1.97
C ASN A 61 11.64 -13.94 1.95
N LEU A 62 10.93 -13.86 3.09
CA LEU A 62 9.57 -14.42 3.23
C LEU A 62 8.46 -13.46 2.80
N THR A 63 8.75 -12.17 2.63
CA THR A 63 7.76 -11.18 2.20
C THR A 63 7.60 -11.25 0.69
N ALA A 64 6.36 -11.30 0.19
CA ALA A 64 6.10 -11.25 -1.24
C ALA A 64 6.71 -9.98 -1.87
N GLY A 65 7.25 -10.10 -3.09
CA GLY A 65 7.90 -9.00 -3.82
C GLY A 65 9.29 -8.61 -3.31
N VAL A 66 9.79 -9.26 -2.26
CA VAL A 66 11.13 -8.99 -1.74
C VAL A 66 12.21 -9.43 -2.73
N GLY A 67 13.26 -8.64 -2.87
CA GLY A 67 14.49 -9.08 -3.50
C GLY A 67 15.52 -7.97 -3.64
N GLN A 68 16.68 -8.31 -4.22
CA GLN A 68 17.73 -7.35 -4.57
C GLN A 68 17.25 -6.32 -5.61
N GLN A 69 17.21 -5.05 -5.23
CA GLN A 69 16.89 -3.93 -6.12
C GLN A 69 17.53 -2.63 -5.62
N TYR A 70 17.54 -1.61 -6.48
CA TYR A 70 18.18 -0.34 -6.16
C TYR A 70 17.32 0.48 -5.19
N ILE A 71 17.89 0.82 -4.04
CA ILE A 71 17.27 1.67 -3.03
C ILE A 71 17.74 3.10 -3.26
N GLY A 72 16.88 3.94 -3.83
CA GLY A 72 17.16 5.34 -4.10
C GLY A 72 17.70 6.11 -2.89
N GLU A 73 17.08 5.91 -1.72
CA GLU A 73 17.48 6.58 -0.46
C GLU A 73 18.93 6.29 -0.04
N THR A 74 19.41 5.05 -0.24
CA THR A 74 20.78 4.65 0.18
C THR A 74 21.80 4.70 -0.94
N GLY A 75 21.35 4.88 -2.19
CA GLY A 75 22.19 4.84 -3.38
C GLY A 75 22.79 3.47 -3.68
N LYS A 76 22.18 2.38 -3.19
CA LYS A 76 22.74 1.02 -3.27
C LYS A 76 21.69 0.00 -3.64
N THR A 77 22.14 -1.09 -4.26
CA THR A 77 21.33 -2.30 -4.44
C THR A 77 21.34 -3.10 -3.14
N ASP A 78 20.16 -3.36 -2.58
CA ASP A 78 19.99 -4.24 -1.43
C ASP A 78 18.63 -4.95 -1.51
N ASN A 79 18.38 -5.84 -0.57
CA ASN A 79 17.12 -6.55 -0.46
C ASN A 79 16.03 -5.63 0.10
N ASP A 80 15.01 -5.36 -0.71
CA ASP A 80 13.89 -4.52 -0.31
C ASP A 80 12.56 -5.04 -0.88
N ILE A 81 11.47 -4.39 -0.50
CA ILE A 81 10.20 -4.44 -1.21
C ILE A 81 9.89 -3.04 -1.77
N VAL A 82 9.44 -2.96 -3.02
CA VAL A 82 8.96 -1.70 -3.61
C VAL A 82 7.44 -1.77 -3.74
N VAL A 83 6.77 -0.69 -3.36
CA VAL A 83 5.35 -0.48 -3.62
C VAL A 83 5.16 0.75 -4.48
N VAL A 84 4.23 0.69 -5.42
CA VAL A 84 3.78 1.86 -6.19
C VAL A 84 2.53 2.38 -5.51
N ILE A 85 2.53 3.66 -5.15
CA ILE A 85 1.44 4.29 -4.43
C ILE A 85 0.84 5.38 -5.32
N THR A 86 -0.48 5.34 -5.47
CA THR A 86 -1.22 6.44 -6.09
C THR A 86 -1.72 7.36 -5.00
N HIS A 87 -1.34 8.63 -5.06
CA HIS A 87 -1.80 9.69 -4.18
C HIS A 87 -2.61 10.72 -4.93
N LEU A 88 -3.55 11.33 -4.23
CA LEU A 88 -4.26 12.52 -4.67
C LEU A 88 -3.75 13.72 -3.88
N ASP A 89 -3.54 14.84 -4.57
CA ASP A 89 -3.34 16.14 -3.93
C ASP A 89 -4.30 17.19 -4.51
N ASP A 90 -5.08 17.85 -3.65
CA ASP A 90 -6.01 18.92 -4.04
C ASP A 90 -5.52 20.33 -3.64
N GLY A 91 -4.24 20.47 -3.26
CA GLY A 91 -3.64 21.69 -2.71
C GLY A 91 -3.98 21.96 -1.23
N VAL A 92 -4.90 21.20 -0.64
CA VAL A 92 -5.29 21.30 0.78
C VAL A 92 -5.16 19.95 1.49
N LYS A 93 -5.46 18.86 0.80
CA LYS A 93 -5.43 17.47 1.26
C LYS A 93 -4.52 16.68 0.35
N SER A 94 -3.66 15.89 0.98
CA SER A 94 -2.87 14.84 0.35
C SER A 94 -3.35 13.50 0.90
N LEU A 95 -3.88 12.63 0.04
CA LEU A 95 -4.58 11.40 0.44
C LEU A 95 -4.13 10.21 -0.42
N PRO A 96 -3.82 9.05 0.18
CA PRO A 96 -3.52 7.85 -0.59
C PRO A 96 -4.79 7.30 -1.24
N LEU A 97 -4.72 6.91 -2.51
CA LEU A 97 -5.81 6.30 -3.26
C LEU A 97 -5.68 4.79 -3.37
N ASP A 98 -4.48 4.30 -3.71
CA ASP A 98 -4.23 2.87 -3.84
C ASP A 98 -2.75 2.55 -3.68
N ILE A 99 -2.46 1.27 -3.45
CA ILE A 99 -1.13 0.73 -3.31
C ILE A 99 -1.02 -0.60 -4.04
N ALA A 100 0.00 -0.73 -4.88
CA ALA A 100 0.32 -1.96 -5.58
C ALA A 100 1.73 -2.40 -5.22
N LEU A 101 1.91 -3.72 -5.11
CA LEU A 101 3.24 -4.30 -4.93
C LEU A 101 3.97 -4.34 -6.27
N TYR A 102 5.17 -3.81 -6.33
CA TYR A 102 6.03 -4.00 -7.51
C TYR A 102 6.54 -5.43 -7.54
N GLN A 103 6.26 -6.13 -8.65
CA GLN A 103 6.75 -7.49 -8.88
C GLN A 103 7.82 -7.47 -9.96
N LYS A 104 8.97 -8.07 -9.64
CA LYS A 104 10.06 -8.21 -10.61
C LYS A 104 9.64 -9.21 -11.67
N ALA A 105 10.10 -9.01 -12.91
CA ALA A 105 9.80 -9.91 -14.01
C ALA A 105 10.06 -11.39 -13.65
N ASN A 106 11.20 -11.67 -13.05
CA ASN A 106 11.60 -13.01 -12.62
C ASN A 106 10.78 -13.59 -11.45
N SER A 107 9.90 -12.82 -10.82
CA SER A 107 8.88 -13.31 -9.89
C SER A 107 7.54 -13.62 -10.55
N LEU A 108 7.33 -13.18 -11.80
CA LEU A 108 6.11 -13.42 -12.56
C LEU A 108 6.19 -14.77 -13.31
N PRO A 109 5.06 -15.51 -13.43
CA PRO A 109 5.01 -16.83 -14.10
C PRO A 109 5.64 -16.86 -15.50
N ILE A 110 5.47 -15.79 -16.28
CA ILE A 110 6.00 -15.69 -17.66
C ILE A 110 6.98 -14.53 -17.86
N GLY A 111 7.56 -14.00 -16.78
CA GLY A 111 8.60 -12.98 -16.90
C GLY A 111 8.06 -11.63 -17.36
N LYS A 112 8.87 -10.93 -18.17
CA LYS A 112 8.49 -9.65 -18.81
C LYS A 112 7.34 -9.76 -19.82
N LYS A 113 6.90 -10.98 -20.15
CA LYS A 113 5.79 -11.22 -21.08
C LYS A 113 4.45 -11.34 -20.36
N ASP A 114 4.45 -11.26 -19.02
CA ASP A 114 3.20 -11.24 -18.27
C ASP A 114 2.41 -9.97 -18.60
N ARG A 115 1.08 -10.10 -18.64
CA ARG A 115 0.23 -8.93 -18.88
C ARG A 115 0.18 -8.11 -17.59
N GLU A 116 0.35 -6.79 -17.74
CA GLU A 116 0.09 -5.82 -16.67
C GLU A 116 -1.38 -5.82 -16.27
#